data_AF-B9SDV1-F1
#
_entry.id   AF-B9SDV1-F1
#
_cell.length_a   1.000
_cell.length_b   1.000
_cell.length_c   1.000
_cell.angle_alpha   90.00
_cell.angle_beta   90.00
_cell.angle_gamma   90.00
#
_symmetry.space_group_name_H-M   'P 1'
#
loop_
_entity.id
_entity.type
_entity.pdbx_description
1 polymer ?
#
loop_
_entity_poly.entity_id
_entity_poly.type
_entity_poly.pdbx_seq_one_letter_code
_entity_poly.pdbx_strand_id
1 'polypeptide(L)'
;MDNGDGIVVGWLGHLTFRDKEGYFVDGDGIVRADVLFRRAESKYSVKQVGITIEFYGGELNRVNYSNPATSKGLVYFWTCFIRSALFFGHIWHGARTLFKDVFTGIDPNLDVQVEFGAFQKIGGPTTRTQVV
;
A
#
# COMPACT_ATOMS: atom_id res chain seq x y z
N MET A 1 -8.81 -8.39 -17.68
CA MET A 1 -7.62 -7.63 -17.26
C MET A 1 -7.02 -6.99 -18.49
N ASP A 2 -6.82 -7.76 -19.55
CA ASP A 2 -6.33 -7.34 -20.89
C ASP A 2 -6.97 -6.07 -21.48
N ASN A 3 -8.22 -5.76 -21.15
CA ASN A 3 -8.93 -4.56 -21.61
C ASN A 3 -8.50 -3.25 -20.90
N GLY A 4 -7.65 -3.31 -19.87
CA GLY A 4 -7.19 -2.14 -19.10
C GLY A 4 -5.69 -1.91 -19.14
N ASP A 5 -4.91 -2.95 -18.82
CA ASP A 5 -3.44 -2.92 -18.75
C ASP A 5 -2.75 -3.52 -19.99
N GLY A 6 -3.53 -4.14 -20.89
CA GLY A 6 -3.03 -4.77 -22.10
C GLY A 6 -2.47 -6.17 -21.87
N ILE A 7 -2.02 -6.80 -22.95
CA ILE A 7 -1.42 -8.14 -22.90
C ILE A 7 0.05 -8.01 -22.55
N VAL A 8 0.53 -8.81 -21.60
CA VAL A 8 1.95 -8.86 -21.22
C VAL A 8 2.78 -9.37 -22.39
N VAL A 9 3.72 -8.54 -22.86
CA VAL A 9 4.63 -8.86 -23.98
C VAL A 9 6.02 -9.31 -23.53
N GLY A 10 6.46 -8.87 -22.34
CA GLY A 10 7.80 -9.17 -21.84
C GLY A 10 8.11 -8.49 -20.52
N TRP A 11 9.19 -8.94 -19.87
CA TRP A 11 9.71 -8.33 -18.64
C TRP A 11 10.75 -7.26 -19.00
N LEU A 12 10.53 -6.02 -18.53
CA LEU A 12 11.42 -4.90 -18.83
C LEU A 12 12.71 -4.89 -18.01
N GLY A 13 12.78 -5.64 -16.91
CA GLY A 13 13.96 -5.71 -16.04
C GLY A 13 13.67 -5.31 -14.59
N HIS A 14 14.64 -5.60 -13.72
CA HIS A 14 14.64 -5.19 -12.33
C HIS A 14 15.11 -3.74 -12.23
N LEU A 15 14.25 -2.88 -11.72
CA LEU A 15 14.49 -1.45 -11.64
C LEU A 15 15.27 -1.11 -10.35
N THR A 16 16.37 -0.36 -10.50
CA THR A 16 17.19 0.12 -9.39
C THR A 16 17.38 1.64 -9.48
N PHE A 17 17.11 2.33 -8.37
CA PHE A 17 17.35 3.77 -8.24
C PHE A 17 18.74 4.03 -7.67
N ARG A 18 19.49 4.94 -8.31
CA ARG A 18 20.83 5.36 -7.86
C ARG A 18 20.98 6.86 -7.80
N ASP A 19 21.55 7.36 -6.72
CA ASP A 19 22.07 8.74 -6.67
C ASP A 19 23.43 8.83 -7.38
N LYS A 20 24.12 9.97 -7.26
CA LYS A 20 25.47 10.15 -7.82
C LYS A 20 26.52 9.26 -7.17
N GLU A 21 26.28 8.78 -5.96
CA GLU A 21 27.18 7.94 -5.17
C GLU A 21 26.83 6.44 -5.30
N GLY A 22 25.71 6.11 -5.95
CA GLY A 22 25.32 4.77 -6.34
C GLY A 22 24.09 4.19 -5.62
N TYR A 23 23.48 4.87 -4.65
CA TYR A 23 22.44 4.27 -3.80
C TYR A 23 21.31 5.24 -3.42
N PHE A 24 20.05 4.76 -3.45
CA PHE A 24 18.89 5.54 -3.02
C PHE A 24 18.73 5.63 -1.49
N VAL A 25 19.20 4.59 -0.81
CA VAL A 25 19.36 4.49 0.64
C VAL A 25 20.78 3.97 0.87
N ASP A 26 21.55 4.58 1.74
CA ASP A 26 22.91 4.07 2.03
C ASP A 26 22.90 2.81 2.92
N GLY A 27 24.10 2.26 3.13
CA GLY A 27 24.30 1.06 3.96
C GLY A 27 23.87 1.23 5.42
N ASP A 28 23.72 2.47 5.89
CA ASP A 28 23.25 2.80 7.24
C ASP A 28 21.72 3.00 7.30
N GLY A 29 21.02 2.86 6.17
CA GLY A 29 19.56 2.98 6.10
C GLY A 29 19.07 4.43 5.95
N ILE A 30 19.94 5.40 5.69
CA ILE A 30 19.56 6.80 5.52
C ILE A 30 19.03 7.03 4.10
N VAL A 31 17.82 7.60 4.02
CA VAL A 31 17.16 7.93 2.74
C VAL A 31 17.84 9.14 2.09
N ARG A 32 18.29 8.98 0.84
CA ARG A 32 19.07 10.01 0.13
C ARG A 32 18.26 10.83 -0.86
N ALA A 33 17.10 10.33 -1.27
CA ALA A 33 16.13 11.11 -2.04
C ALA A 33 14.71 10.76 -1.62
N ASP A 34 13.85 11.77 -1.70
CA ASP A 34 12.43 11.64 -1.40
C ASP A 34 11.61 12.44 -2.42
N VAL A 35 10.33 12.13 -2.47
CA VAL A 35 9.34 12.80 -3.26
C VAL A 35 8.38 13.48 -2.29
N LEU A 36 8.79 14.67 -1.87
CA LEU A 36 8.10 15.41 -0.81
C LEU A 36 6.75 15.97 -1.27
N PHE A 37 5.77 15.89 -0.37
CA PHE A 37 4.45 16.49 -0.55
C PHE A 37 4.51 18.03 -0.57
N ARG A 38 5.29 18.63 0.34
CA ARG A 38 5.53 20.09 0.40
C ARG A 38 6.85 20.43 -0.30
N ARG A 39 6.76 21.04 -1.49
CA ARG A 39 7.94 21.34 -2.34
C ARG A 39 8.80 22.52 -1.85
N ALA A 40 8.23 23.43 -1.06
CA ALA A 40 8.90 24.67 -0.64
C ALA A 40 10.14 24.45 0.24
N GLU A 41 10.21 23.32 0.96
CA GLU A 41 11.30 22.98 1.90
C GLU A 41 12.08 21.73 1.47
N SER A 42 11.94 21.34 0.19
CA SER A 42 12.53 20.11 -0.31
C SER A 42 14.05 20.20 -0.38
N LYS A 43 14.73 19.40 0.46
CA LYS A 43 16.19 19.19 0.46
C LYS A 43 16.62 17.92 -0.27
N TYR A 44 15.74 16.93 -0.33
CA TYR A 44 16.01 15.59 -0.89
C TYR A 44 15.26 15.32 -2.20
N SER A 45 14.85 16.34 -2.98
CA SER A 45 14.06 16.02 -4.19
C SER A 45 14.86 15.19 -5.18
N VAL A 46 14.18 14.23 -5.81
CA VAL A 46 14.69 13.45 -6.96
C VAL A 46 15.37 14.31 -8.04
N LYS A 47 14.91 15.56 -8.25
CA LYS A 47 15.51 16.49 -9.23
C LYS A 47 16.79 17.16 -8.71
N GLN A 48 16.86 17.50 -7.42
CA GLN A 48 18.04 18.13 -6.82
C GLN A 48 19.16 17.10 -6.60
N VAL A 49 18.80 15.89 -6.16
CA VAL A 49 19.76 14.81 -5.90
C VAL A 49 20.31 14.22 -7.22
N GLY A 50 19.50 14.22 -8.27
CA GLY A 50 19.88 13.68 -9.58
C GLY A 50 19.81 12.16 -9.61
N ILE A 51 18.72 11.59 -9.11
CA ILE A 51 18.50 10.14 -9.14
C ILE A 51 18.41 9.66 -10.59
N THR A 52 19.24 8.67 -10.91
CA THR A 52 19.20 7.90 -12.14
C THR A 52 18.53 6.55 -11.91
N ILE A 53 17.99 5.98 -12.97
CA ILE A 53 17.35 4.66 -12.95
C ILE A 53 18.19 3.76 -13.83
N GLU A 54 18.59 2.60 -13.31
CA GLU A 54 19.16 1.53 -14.11
C GLU A 54 18.31 0.27 -14.02
N PHE A 55 18.18 -0.44 -15.14
CA PHE A 55 17.49 -1.71 -15.25
C PHE A 55 18.48 -2.87 -15.35
N TYR A 56 18.20 -3.95 -14.62
CA TYR A 56 18.97 -5.20 -14.65
C TYR A 56 18.11 -6.38 -15.12
N GLY A 57 18.58 -7.09 -16.14
CA GLY A 57 17.82 -8.15 -16.81
C GLY A 57 16.66 -7.61 -17.65
N GLY A 58 15.94 -8.51 -18.31
CA GLY A 58 14.79 -8.16 -19.15
C GLY A 58 15.18 -7.38 -20.40
N GLU A 59 14.18 -6.76 -21.03
CA GLU A 59 14.33 -6.04 -22.29
C GLU A 59 15.18 -4.77 -22.16
N LEU A 60 15.10 -4.07 -21.03
CA LEU A 60 15.85 -2.82 -20.79
C LEU A 60 17.18 -3.05 -20.05
N ASN A 61 17.73 -4.27 -20.10
CA ASN A 61 18.96 -4.59 -19.39
C ASN A 61 20.10 -3.60 -19.70
N ARG A 62 20.71 -3.02 -18.66
CA ARG A 62 21.79 -2.01 -18.71
C ARG A 62 21.40 -0.68 -19.36
N VAL A 63 20.12 -0.38 -19.49
CA VAL A 63 19.65 0.95 -19.89
C VAL A 63 19.57 1.85 -18.65
N ASN A 64 20.11 3.07 -18.79
CA ASN A 64 20.06 4.10 -17.76
C ASN A 64 19.19 5.28 -18.22
N TYR A 65 18.27 5.73 -17.35
CA TYR A 65 17.49 6.94 -17.53
C TYR A 65 17.87 7.99 -16.48
N SER A 66 18.26 9.17 -16.94
CA SER A 66 18.59 10.33 -16.10
C SER A 66 17.48 11.40 -16.08
N ASN A 67 16.39 11.20 -16.84
CA ASN A 67 15.29 12.16 -16.91
C ASN A 67 14.54 12.26 -15.57
N PRO A 68 14.51 13.45 -14.92
CA PRO A 68 13.83 13.63 -13.63
C PRO A 68 12.32 13.38 -13.66
N ALA A 69 11.67 13.45 -14.83
CA ALA A 69 10.24 13.19 -14.94
C ALA A 69 9.92 11.69 -14.78
N THR A 70 10.69 10.83 -15.46
CA THR A 70 10.55 9.37 -15.42
C THR A 70 10.85 8.83 -14.02
N SER A 71 11.93 9.30 -13.38
CA SER A 71 12.30 8.87 -12.03
C SER A 71 11.27 9.27 -10.99
N LYS A 72 10.72 10.48 -11.07
CA LYS A 72 9.62 10.90 -10.18
C LYS A 72 8.38 10.06 -10.37
N GLY A 73 7.94 9.84 -11.61
CA GLY A 73 6.73 9.06 -11.90
C GLY A 73 6.79 7.67 -11.29
N LEU A 74 7.94 6.99 -11.43
CA LEU A 74 8.14 5.65 -10.88
C LEU A 74 8.18 5.66 -9.35
N VAL A 75 8.86 6.62 -8.71
CA VAL A 75 8.85 6.73 -7.24
C VAL A 75 7.44 7.00 -6.70
N TYR A 76 6.65 7.88 -7.34
CA TYR A 76 5.25 8.11 -6.96
C TYR A 76 4.41 6.83 -7.10
N PHE A 77 4.54 6.12 -8.22
CA PHE A 77 3.82 4.87 -8.45
C PHE A 77 4.12 3.85 -7.35
N TRP A 78 5.40 3.60 -7.07
CA TRP A 78 5.84 2.65 -6.05
C TRP A 78 5.40 3.04 -4.64
N THR A 79 5.55 4.31 -4.26
CA THR A 79 5.14 4.79 -2.94
C THR A 79 3.62 4.70 -2.73
N CYS A 80 2.82 4.98 -3.76
CA CYS A 80 1.38 4.79 -3.71
C CYS A 80 1.02 3.29 -3.58
N PHE A 81 1.64 2.43 -4.38
CA PHE A 81 1.38 0.98 -4.34
C PHE A 81 1.68 0.37 -2.96
N ILE A 82 2.86 0.67 -2.39
CA ILE A 82 3.25 0.16 -1.06
C ILE A 82 2.32 0.69 0.03
N ARG A 83 1.94 1.97 -0.02
CA ARG A 83 1.00 2.54 0.96
C ARG A 83 -0.38 1.89 0.87
N SER A 84 -0.89 1.63 -0.34
CA SER A 84 -2.14 0.91 -0.52
C SER A 84 -2.05 -0.51 0.06
N ALA A 85 -0.97 -1.25 -0.22
CA ALA A 85 -0.77 -2.58 0.33
C ALA A 85 -0.71 -2.58 1.86
N LEU A 86 0.00 -1.63 2.48
CA LEU A 86 0.06 -1.49 3.93
C LEU A 86 -1.28 -1.08 4.55
N PHE A 87 -2.06 -0.22 3.89
CA PHE A 87 -3.40 0.17 4.35
C PHE A 87 -4.36 -1.02 4.38
N PHE A 88 -4.43 -1.79 3.30
CA PHE A 88 -5.26 -3.00 3.26
C PHE A 88 -4.74 -4.08 4.21
N GLY A 89 -3.41 -4.22 4.34
CA GLY A 89 -2.80 -5.11 5.33
C GLY A 89 -3.21 -4.73 6.75
N HIS A 90 -3.18 -3.44 7.10
CA HIS A 90 -3.60 -2.96 8.40
C HIS A 90 -5.09 -3.25 8.68
N ILE A 91 -5.98 -2.97 7.71
CA ILE A 91 -7.41 -3.28 7.84
C ILE A 91 -7.62 -4.78 8.03
N TRP A 92 -6.95 -5.60 7.22
CA TRP A 92 -7.03 -7.06 7.29
C TRP A 92 -6.59 -7.58 8.66
N HIS A 93 -5.41 -7.20 9.14
CA HIS A 93 -4.90 -7.64 10.44
C HIS A 93 -5.73 -7.08 11.60
N GLY A 94 -6.18 -5.82 11.51
CA GLY A 94 -7.07 -5.20 12.50
C GLY A 94 -8.40 -5.94 12.64
N ALA A 95 -9.05 -6.25 11.52
CA ALA A 95 -10.28 -7.04 11.49
C ALA A 95 -10.08 -8.44 12.08
N ARG A 96 -9.00 -9.15 11.70
CA ARG A 96 -8.71 -10.49 12.26
C ARG A 96 -8.38 -10.48 13.76
N THR A 97 -7.87 -9.37 14.27
CA THR A 97 -7.57 -9.23 15.70
C THR A 97 -8.83 -9.00 16.51
N LEU A 98 -9.74 -8.13 16.02
CA LEU A 98 -11.00 -7.81 16.70
C LEU A 98 -12.04 -8.92 16.59
N PHE A 99 -12.21 -9.52 15.41
CA PHE A 99 -13.22 -10.53 15.10
C PHE A 99 -12.64 -11.95 15.06
N LYS A 100 -11.69 -12.24 15.96
CA LYS A 100 -10.98 -13.54 16.00
C LYS A 100 -11.89 -14.71 16.38
N ASP A 101 -12.93 -14.43 17.15
CA ASP A 101 -13.93 -15.36 17.68
C ASP A 101 -14.89 -15.84 16.60
N VAL A 102 -15.28 -14.96 15.69
CA VAL A 102 -16.17 -15.27 14.55
C VAL A 102 -15.43 -15.57 13.25
N PHE A 103 -14.09 -15.63 13.28
CA PHE A 103 -13.28 -15.77 12.08
C PHE A 103 -13.56 -17.08 11.31
N THR A 104 -13.88 -18.17 12.01
CA THR A 104 -14.18 -19.48 11.39
C THR A 104 -15.66 -19.72 11.17
N GLY A 105 -16.51 -18.72 11.42
CA GLY A 105 -17.96 -18.82 11.30
C GLY A 105 -18.68 -18.17 12.48
N ILE A 106 -19.95 -17.83 12.27
CA ILE A 106 -20.86 -17.30 13.29
C ILE A 106 -21.59 -18.44 14.02
N ASP A 107 -22.10 -18.17 15.22
CA ASP A 107 -22.97 -19.11 15.94
C ASP A 107 -24.26 -19.36 15.13
N PRO A 108 -24.60 -20.62 14.81
CA PRO A 108 -25.81 -20.93 14.04
C PRO A 108 -27.12 -20.57 14.75
N ASN A 109 -27.12 -20.28 16.06
CA ASN A 109 -28.33 -19.99 16.85
C ASN A 109 -28.50 -18.49 17.18
N LEU A 110 -28.11 -17.58 16.29
CA LEU A 110 -28.13 -16.12 16.54
C LEU A 110 -29.46 -15.40 16.26
N ASP A 111 -30.52 -16.12 15.86
CA ASP A 111 -31.75 -15.55 15.28
C ASP A 111 -32.39 -14.45 16.14
N VAL A 112 -32.52 -14.66 17.45
CA VAL A 112 -33.14 -13.67 18.36
C VAL A 112 -32.29 -12.40 18.51
N GLN A 113 -30.95 -12.48 18.43
CA GLN A 113 -30.08 -11.31 18.62
C GLN A 113 -30.11 -10.32 17.45
N VAL A 114 -30.51 -10.78 16.25
CA VAL A 114 -30.59 -9.96 15.04
C VAL A 114 -32.01 -9.49 14.72
N GLU A 115 -33.01 -9.93 15.49
CA GLU A 115 -34.40 -9.53 15.31
C GLU A 115 -34.62 -8.06 15.70
N PHE A 116 -35.29 -7.31 14.83
CA PHE A 116 -35.57 -5.89 15.06
C PHE A 116 -36.47 -5.70 16.29
N GLY A 117 -36.04 -4.84 17.22
CA GLY A 117 -36.82 -4.50 18.41
C GLY A 117 -36.80 -5.55 19.53
N ALA A 118 -36.11 -6.69 19.37
CA ALA A 118 -35.99 -7.72 20.40
C ALA A 118 -35.24 -7.23 21.66
N PHE A 119 -34.30 -6.30 21.49
CA PHE A 119 -33.51 -5.71 22.56
C PHE A 119 -33.50 -4.19 22.48
N GLN A 120 -33.45 -3.51 23.64
CA GLN A 120 -33.26 -2.07 23.74
C GLN A 120 -31.86 -1.62 23.32
N LYS A 121 -30.87 -2.52 23.41
CA LYS A 121 -29.48 -2.29 22.96
C LYS A 121 -28.99 -3.45 22.08
N ILE A 122 -28.44 -3.11 20.91
CA ILE A 122 -27.85 -4.08 19.97
C ILE A 122 -26.69 -4.81 20.66
N GLY A 123 -26.68 -6.15 20.57
CA GLY A 123 -25.68 -7.01 21.22
C GLY A 123 -25.80 -7.07 22.75
N GLY A 124 -26.90 -6.59 23.33
CA GLY A 124 -27.14 -6.58 24.78
C GLY A 124 -28.14 -7.66 25.23
N PRO A 125 -27.70 -8.90 25.54
CA PRO A 125 -28.60 -10.00 25.89
C PRO A 125 -29.44 -9.74 27.16
N THR A 126 -29.01 -8.83 28.03
CA THR A 126 -29.71 -8.45 29.27
C THR A 126 -30.78 -7.36 29.06
N THR A 127 -30.87 -6.79 27.86
CA THR A 127 -31.75 -5.64 27.56
C THR A 127 -32.95 -6.02 26.69
N ARG A 128 -33.57 -7.18 26.95
CA ARG A 128 -34.73 -7.64 26.17
C ARG A 128 -35.88 -6.66 26.35
N THR A 129 -36.51 -6.26 25.24
CA THR A 129 -37.64 -5.32 25.27
C THR A 129 -38.81 -5.95 26.03
N GLN A 130 -39.30 -5.27 27.07
CA GLN A 130 -40.55 -5.65 27.74
C GLN A 130 -41.71 -5.09 26.92
N VAL A 131 -42.64 -5.97 26.54
CA VAL A 131 -43.92 -5.55 25.96
C VAL A 131 -44.75 -5.01 27.12
N VAL A 132 -45.04 -3.70 27.09
CA VAL A 132 -46.03 -3.06 27.96
C VAL A 132 -47.40 -3.24 27.34
#